data_AF-A0A922M3K6-F1
#
_entry.id   AF-A0A922M3K6-F1
#
_cell.length_a   1.000
_cell.length_b   1.000
_cell.length_c   1.000
_cell.angle_alpha   90.00
_cell.angle_beta   90.00
_cell.angle_gamma   90.00
#
_symmetry.space_group_name_H-M   'P 1'
#
loop_
_entity.id
_entity.type
_entity.pdbx_description
1 polymer ?
#
loop_
_entity_poly.entity_id
_entity_poly.type
_entity_poly.pdbx_seq_one_letter_code
_entity_poly.pdbx_strand_id
1 'polypeptide(L)'
;MSSTQYKLILIFSVKLSEDGVKALLALSGGDMRKVLNTLQSTWLAYRDVTEDNVYTCVGHPLRSDITKIFNWLLTENDFAVCFQNIQDLKLAKGLALGDILTEVHTIIQRVKLPVDVLVSLLIKMSDAEARLASGCSERIELAALIAAFQIARDQVQIGTTDTS
;
A
#
# COMPACT_ATOMS: atom_id res chain seq x y z
N MET A 1 -18.08 22.64 11.05
CA MET A 1 -18.61 21.33 10.61
C MET A 1 -20.11 21.48 10.45
N SER A 2 -20.63 21.37 9.22
CA SER A 2 -22.00 21.78 8.85
C SER A 2 -23.02 20.65 9.05
N SER A 3 -24.22 21.01 9.52
CA SER A 3 -25.37 20.18 9.90
C SER A 3 -25.84 19.12 8.88
N THR A 4 -25.34 19.15 7.64
CA THR A 4 -25.66 18.17 6.61
C THR A 4 -25.04 16.79 6.86
N GLN A 5 -23.92 16.71 7.58
CA GLN A 5 -23.26 15.41 7.87
C GLN A 5 -24.06 14.54 8.85
N TYR A 6 -24.72 15.13 9.85
CA TYR A 6 -25.51 14.37 10.83
C TYR A 6 -26.77 13.72 10.21
N LYS A 7 -27.31 14.32 9.14
CA LYS A 7 -28.57 13.84 8.55
C LYS A 7 -28.41 12.55 7.74
N LEU A 8 -27.20 12.23 7.29
CA LEU A 8 -26.92 10.98 6.58
C LEU A 8 -26.77 9.78 7.53
N ILE A 9 -26.27 10.03 8.74
CA ILE A 9 -26.08 9.01 9.79
C ILE A 9 -27.43 8.49 10.31
N LEU A 10 -28.46 9.34 10.31
CA LEU A 10 -29.80 9.01 10.82
C LEU A 10 -30.65 8.10 9.90
N ILE A 11 -30.33 7.99 8.61
CA ILE A 11 -31.19 7.25 7.66
C ILE A 11 -30.95 5.73 7.72
N PHE A 12 -29.78 5.27 8.20
CA PHE A 12 -29.39 3.85 8.11
C PHE A 12 -29.10 3.12 9.44
N SER A 13 -29.22 3.76 10.61
CA SER A 13 -28.79 3.15 11.90
C SER A 13 -27.42 2.48 11.78
N VAL A 14 -26.45 3.19 11.19
CA VAL A 14 -25.12 2.66 10.92
C VAL A 14 -24.32 2.66 12.22
N LYS A 15 -23.82 1.50 12.62
CA LYS A 15 -22.76 1.41 13.63
C LYS A 15 -21.46 1.89 12.99
N LEU A 16 -20.98 3.03 13.46
CA LEU A 16 -19.85 3.74 12.89
C LEU A 16 -18.84 3.98 14.01
N SER A 17 -17.65 3.40 13.90
CA SER A 17 -16.54 3.71 14.81
C SER A 17 -15.84 4.99 14.38
N GLU A 18 -15.32 5.78 15.33
CA GLU A 18 -14.55 7.01 15.02
C GLU A 18 -13.33 6.71 14.13
N ASP A 19 -12.70 5.55 14.30
CA ASP A 19 -11.55 5.14 13.49
C ASP A 19 -11.97 4.74 12.07
N GLY A 20 -13.16 4.14 11.92
CA GLY A 20 -13.76 3.88 10.60
C GLY A 20 -14.03 5.17 9.82
N VAL A 21 -14.45 6.24 10.50
CA VAL A 21 -14.65 7.56 9.88
C VAL A 21 -13.34 8.17 9.41
N LYS A 22 -12.28 8.09 10.23
CA LYS A 22 -10.94 8.58 9.85
C LYS A 22 -10.40 7.81 8.65
N ALA A 23 -10.54 6.47 8.65
CA ALA A 23 -10.15 5.63 7.53
C ALA A 23 -10.91 6.00 6.25
N LEU A 24 -12.23 6.13 6.31
CA LEU A 24 -13.07 6.57 5.19
C LEU A 24 -12.62 7.90 4.59
N LEU A 25 -12.34 8.89 5.45
CA LEU A 25 -11.88 10.20 5.02
C LEU A 25 -10.47 10.16 4.40
N ALA A 26 -9.56 9.38 4.99
CA ALA A 26 -8.20 9.21 4.50
C ALA A 26 -8.18 8.54 3.11
N LEU A 27 -8.91 7.42 2.96
CA LEU A 27 -9.01 6.68 1.69
C LEU A 27 -9.72 7.47 0.59
N SER A 28 -10.70 8.31 0.94
CA SER A 28 -11.49 9.04 -0.04
C SER A 28 -10.82 10.34 -0.50
N GLY A 29 -9.74 10.80 0.15
CA GLY A 29 -9.01 12.00 -0.24
C GLY A 29 -9.86 13.27 -0.29
N GLY A 30 -10.96 13.32 0.48
CA GLY A 30 -11.92 14.43 0.48
C GLY A 30 -12.99 14.38 -0.63
N ASP A 31 -13.02 13.35 -1.50
CA ASP A 31 -14.11 13.17 -2.46
C ASP A 31 -15.34 12.54 -1.77
N MET A 32 -16.37 13.36 -1.57
CA MET A 32 -17.62 12.95 -0.92
C MET A 32 -18.32 11.77 -1.62
N ARG A 33 -18.17 11.62 -2.94
CA ARG A 33 -18.75 10.51 -3.71
C ARG A 33 -18.07 9.19 -3.35
N LYS A 34 -16.74 9.19 -3.24
CA LYS A 34 -15.96 8.03 -2.81
C LYS A 34 -16.34 7.63 -1.37
N VAL A 35 -16.46 8.62 -0.47
CA VAL A 35 -16.87 8.36 0.93
C VAL A 35 -18.20 7.62 0.98
N LEU A 36 -19.20 8.08 0.23
CA LEU A 36 -20.54 7.47 0.20
C LEU A 36 -20.52 6.04 -0.35
N ASN A 37 -19.83 5.83 -1.47
CA ASN A 37 -19.76 4.52 -2.11
C ASN A 37 -19.07 3.50 -1.21
N THR A 38 -17.95 3.89 -0.58
CA THR A 38 -17.20 3.03 0.33
C THR A 38 -18.00 2.75 1.60
N LEU A 39 -18.66 3.76 2.18
CA LEU A 39 -19.49 3.59 3.37
C LEU A 39 -20.65 2.62 3.12
N GLN A 40 -21.36 2.79 2.01
CA GLN A 40 -22.48 1.93 1.64
C GLN A 40 -22.02 0.48 1.38
N SER A 41 -20.91 0.30 0.66
CA SER A 41 -20.36 -1.02 0.37
C SER A 41 -19.93 -1.75 1.65
N THR A 42 -19.25 -1.03 2.55
CA THR A 42 -18.78 -1.58 3.84
C THR A 42 -19.96 -1.98 4.73
N TRP A 43 -20.99 -1.13 4.81
CA TRP A 43 -22.17 -1.43 5.60
C TRP A 43 -22.99 -2.60 5.04
N LEU A 44 -23.11 -2.70 3.70
CA LEU A 44 -23.80 -3.82 3.06
C LEU A 44 -23.07 -5.16 3.27
N ALA A 45 -21.74 -5.14 3.25
CA ALA A 45 -20.91 -6.34 3.41
C ALA A 45 -20.81 -6.81 4.87
N TYR A 46 -20.54 -5.89 5.81
CA TYR A 46 -20.16 -6.26 7.18
C TYR A 46 -21.14 -5.81 8.27
N ARG A 47 -22.12 -4.94 7.93
CA ARG A 47 -23.09 -4.32 8.87
C ARG A 47 -22.46 -3.51 10.02
N ASP A 48 -21.14 -3.39 10.05
CA ASP A 48 -20.35 -2.61 11.00
C ASP A 48 -19.20 -1.93 10.26
N VAL A 49 -18.97 -0.65 10.56
CA VAL A 49 -18.00 0.21 9.85
C VAL A 49 -16.83 0.50 10.79
N THR A 50 -15.90 -0.45 10.84
CA THR A 50 -14.60 -0.35 11.50
C THR A 50 -13.50 -0.04 10.48
N GLU A 51 -12.33 0.42 10.95
CA GLU A 51 -11.17 0.67 10.10
C GLU A 51 -10.82 -0.55 9.21
N ASP A 52 -10.69 -1.73 9.82
CA ASP A 52 -10.35 -2.97 9.12
C ASP A 52 -11.37 -3.33 8.03
N ASN A 53 -12.67 -3.19 8.31
CA ASN A 53 -13.73 -3.49 7.34
C ASN A 53 -13.71 -2.50 6.17
N VAL A 54 -13.42 -1.22 6.43
CA VAL A 54 -13.30 -0.19 5.39
C VAL A 54 -12.11 -0.49 4.47
N TYR A 55 -10.93 -0.76 5.03
CA TYR A 55 -9.74 -1.10 4.24
C TYR A 55 -9.95 -2.39 3.43
N THR A 56 -10.53 -3.41 4.04
CA THR A 56 -10.83 -4.70 3.38
C THR A 56 -11.86 -4.53 2.26
N CYS A 57 -12.89 -3.70 2.46
CA CYS A 57 -13.93 -3.48 1.45
C CYS A 57 -13.41 -2.71 0.22
N VAL A 58 -12.43 -1.83 0.38
CA VAL A 58 -11.81 -1.10 -0.73
C VAL A 58 -10.71 -1.92 -1.41
N GLY A 59 -10.22 -2.98 -0.76
CA GLY A 59 -9.05 -3.73 -1.23
C GLY A 59 -7.74 -2.95 -1.05
N HIS A 60 -7.76 -1.91 -0.21
CA HIS A 60 -6.57 -1.12 0.06
C HIS A 60 -5.71 -1.83 1.11
N PRO A 61 -4.39 -1.91 0.92
CA PRO A 61 -3.52 -2.60 1.86
C PRO A 61 -3.52 -1.93 3.23
N LEU A 62 -3.54 -2.76 4.29
CA LEU A 62 -3.36 -2.32 5.66
C LEU A 62 -1.89 -1.94 5.89
N ARG A 63 -1.63 -0.98 6.79
CA ARG A 63 -0.26 -0.59 7.16
C ARG A 63 0.59 -1.77 7.63
N SER A 64 -0.03 -2.71 8.35
CA SER A 64 0.62 -3.94 8.83
C SER A 64 1.05 -4.86 7.68
N ASP A 65 0.27 -4.94 6.61
CA ASP A 65 0.59 -5.74 5.42
C ASP A 65 1.69 -5.09 4.60
N ILE A 66 1.63 -3.76 4.38
CA ILE A 66 2.71 -3.04 3.69
C ILE A 66 4.04 -3.18 4.46
N THR A 67 4.00 -3.09 5.79
CA THR A 67 5.22 -3.25 6.60
C THR A 67 5.80 -4.66 6.45
N LYS A 68 4.96 -5.69 6.34
CA LYS A 68 5.42 -7.07 6.06
C LYS A 68 6.04 -7.17 4.67
N ILE A 69 5.39 -6.62 3.63
CA ILE A 69 5.92 -6.60 2.26
C ILE A 69 7.28 -5.90 2.23
N PHE A 70 7.39 -4.74 2.88
CA PHE A 70 8.63 -3.99 2.98
C PHE A 70 9.74 -4.78 3.69
N ASN A 71 9.41 -5.46 4.78
CA ASN A 71 10.37 -6.32 5.49
C ASN A 71 10.82 -7.50 4.63
N TRP A 72 9.94 -8.13 3.86
CA TRP A 72 10.32 -9.19 2.91
C TRP A 72 11.24 -8.66 1.81
N LEU A 73 10.93 -7.48 1.24
CA LEU A 73 11.78 -6.82 0.24
C LEU A 73 13.20 -6.54 0.78
N LEU A 74 13.32 -6.19 2.07
CA LEU A 74 14.60 -5.86 2.71
C LEU A 74 15.35 -7.02 3.36
N THR A 75 14.68 -8.12 3.69
CA THR A 75 15.28 -9.21 4.48
C THR A 75 15.49 -10.47 3.64
N GLU A 76 14.57 -10.77 2.73
CA GLU A 76 14.57 -12.02 1.99
C GLU A 76 15.66 -12.03 0.92
N ASN A 77 16.59 -12.98 0.98
CA ASN A 77 17.67 -13.11 -0.01
C ASN A 77 17.22 -13.88 -1.25
N ASP A 78 16.20 -14.73 -1.12
CA ASP A 78 15.65 -15.50 -2.24
C ASP A 78 14.55 -14.71 -2.96
N PHE A 79 14.81 -14.39 -4.24
CA PHE A 79 13.85 -13.72 -5.12
C PHE A 79 12.54 -14.50 -5.25
N ALA A 80 12.62 -15.82 -5.42
CA ALA A 80 11.45 -16.65 -5.68
C ALA A 80 10.52 -16.70 -4.47
N VAL A 81 11.09 -16.80 -3.27
CA VAL A 81 10.34 -16.81 -2.00
C VAL A 81 9.67 -15.46 -1.77
N CYS A 82 10.40 -14.36 -1.95
CA CYS A 82 9.84 -13.00 -1.80
C CYS A 82 8.69 -12.75 -2.78
N PHE A 83 8.89 -13.13 -4.05
CA PHE A 83 7.87 -13.02 -5.09
C PHE A 83 6.61 -13.82 -4.74
N GLN A 84 6.76 -15.08 -4.32
CA GLN A 84 5.64 -15.94 -3.95
C GLN A 84 4.86 -15.37 -2.76
N ASN A 85 5.56 -14.93 -1.70
CA ASN A 85 4.94 -14.36 -0.51
C ASN A 85 4.10 -13.10 -0.83
N ILE A 86 4.65 -12.19 -1.64
CA ILE A 86 3.94 -10.97 -2.03
C ILE A 86 2.76 -11.31 -2.95
N GLN A 87 2.94 -12.23 -3.89
CA GLN A 87 1.90 -12.69 -4.80
C GLN A 87 0.73 -13.35 -4.05
N ASP A 88 1.03 -14.21 -3.07
CA ASP A 88 0.01 -14.90 -2.26
C ASP A 88 -0.74 -13.92 -1.37
N LEU A 89 -0.05 -12.96 -0.75
CA LEU A 89 -0.69 -11.91 0.04
C LEU A 89 -1.60 -11.03 -0.82
N LYS A 90 -1.13 -10.69 -2.03
CA LYS A 90 -1.90 -9.89 -3.01
C LYS A 90 -3.17 -10.63 -3.43
N LEU A 91 -3.09 -11.92 -3.73
CA LEU A 91 -4.24 -12.74 -4.12
C LEU A 91 -5.21 -12.97 -2.96
N ALA A 92 -4.69 -13.23 -1.75
CA ALA A 92 -5.52 -13.49 -0.57
C ALA A 92 -6.34 -12.26 -0.16
N LYS A 93 -5.79 -11.05 -0.33
CA LYS A 93 -6.42 -9.79 0.11
C LYS A 93 -6.94 -8.91 -1.04
N GLY A 94 -6.77 -9.33 -2.29
CA GLY A 94 -7.22 -8.57 -3.47
C GLY A 94 -6.52 -7.22 -3.64
N LEU A 95 -5.25 -7.11 -3.24
CA LEU A 95 -4.51 -5.84 -3.25
C LEU A 95 -4.10 -5.45 -4.68
N ALA A 96 -4.16 -4.15 -5.00
CA ALA A 96 -3.60 -3.64 -6.24
C ALA A 96 -2.08 -3.44 -6.11
N LEU A 97 -1.31 -3.70 -7.18
CA LEU A 97 0.13 -3.44 -7.13
C LEU A 97 0.43 -1.93 -7.01
N GLY A 98 -0.41 -1.09 -7.63
CA GLY A 98 -0.27 0.37 -7.56
C GLY A 98 -0.32 0.88 -6.12
N ASP A 99 -1.31 0.42 -5.34
CA ASP A 99 -1.46 0.82 -3.94
C ASP A 99 -0.24 0.36 -3.11
N ILE A 100 0.27 -0.85 -3.35
CA ILE A 100 1.49 -1.34 -2.70
C ILE A 100 2.68 -0.45 -3.04
N LEU A 101 2.84 -0.06 -4.31
CA LEU A 101 3.97 0.76 -4.76
C LEU A 101 3.94 2.15 -4.12
N THR A 102 2.77 2.81 -4.08
CA THR A 102 2.61 4.14 -3.46
C THR A 102 2.88 4.11 -1.95
N GLU A 103 2.40 3.07 -1.25
CA GLU A 103 2.62 2.92 0.19
C GLU A 103 4.09 2.60 0.50
N VAL A 104 4.72 1.71 -0.27
CA VAL A 104 6.14 1.37 -0.13
C VAL A 104 7.01 2.61 -0.40
N HIS A 105 6.66 3.43 -1.41
CA HIS A 105 7.35 4.69 -1.68
C HIS A 105 7.30 5.63 -0.47
N THR A 106 6.13 5.76 0.17
CA THR A 106 5.93 6.57 1.38
C THR A 106 6.78 6.08 2.56
N ILE A 107 6.94 4.76 2.71
CA ILE A 107 7.79 4.18 3.75
C ILE A 107 9.27 4.43 3.47
N ILE A 108 9.75 4.21 2.24
CA ILE A 108 11.15 4.41 1.88
C ILE A 108 11.63 5.82 2.18
N GLN A 109 10.80 6.84 1.92
CA GLN A 109 11.14 8.24 2.23
C GLN A 109 11.42 8.48 3.73
N ARG A 110 10.91 7.61 4.62
CA ARG A 110 11.14 7.69 6.07
C ARG A 110 12.33 6.84 6.54
N VAL A 111 12.81 5.93 5.70
CA VAL A 111 13.90 5.01 6.04
C VAL A 111 15.25 5.68 5.78
N LYS A 112 16.21 5.47 6.69
CA LYS A 112 17.58 6.00 6.55
C LYS A 112 18.40 5.05 5.68
N LEU A 113 18.40 5.31 4.37
CA LEU A 113 19.29 4.67 3.39
C LEU A 113 20.39 5.66 2.93
N PRO A 114 21.55 5.17 2.48
CA PRO A 114 22.52 6.00 1.77
C PRO A 114 21.88 6.73 0.59
N VAL A 115 22.23 7.99 0.38
CA VAL A 115 21.57 8.87 -0.61
C VAL A 115 21.67 8.30 -2.03
N ASP A 116 22.83 7.76 -2.41
CA ASP A 116 23.05 7.22 -3.75
C ASP A 116 22.14 6.02 -4.05
N VAL A 117 21.99 5.12 -3.07
CA VAL A 117 21.12 3.94 -3.17
C VAL A 117 19.65 4.38 -3.16
N LEU A 118 19.29 5.33 -2.31
CA LEU A 118 17.93 5.86 -2.22
C LEU A 118 17.48 6.48 -3.55
N VAL A 119 18.33 7.29 -4.18
CA VAL A 119 18.04 7.92 -5.48
C VAL A 119 17.88 6.87 -6.57
N SER A 120 18.80 5.90 -6.64
CA SER A 120 18.73 4.79 -7.60
C SER A 120 17.43 3.99 -7.45
N LEU A 121 17.06 3.64 -6.22
CA LEU A 121 15.84 2.89 -5.92
C LEU A 121 14.58 3.69 -6.28
N LEU A 122 14.53 4.98 -5.94
CA LEU A 122 13.41 5.87 -6.27
C LEU A 122 13.20 5.98 -7.79
N ILE A 123 14.27 6.09 -8.58
CA ILE A 123 14.17 6.10 -10.04
C ILE A 123 13.56 4.79 -10.56
N LYS A 124 14.04 3.65 -10.06
CA LYS A 124 13.49 2.33 -10.46
C LYS A 124 12.03 2.15 -10.09
N MET A 125 11.61 2.66 -8.94
CA MET A 125 10.20 2.62 -8.52
C MET A 125 9.33 3.52 -9.40
N SER A 126 9.79 4.73 -9.73
CA SER A 126 9.08 5.63 -10.64
C SER A 126 8.92 5.02 -12.04
N ASP A 127 9.96 4.36 -12.55
CA ASP A 127 9.89 3.64 -13.84
C ASP A 127 8.84 2.51 -13.80
N ALA A 128 8.79 1.74 -12.71
CA ALA A 128 7.82 0.67 -12.52
C ALA A 128 6.38 1.22 -12.42
N GLU A 129 6.19 2.33 -11.72
CA GLU A 129 4.89 3.02 -11.62
C GLU A 129 4.42 3.52 -12.99
N ALA A 130 5.32 4.13 -13.77
CA ALA A 130 5.01 4.60 -15.12
C ALA A 130 4.61 3.46 -16.07
N ARG A 131 5.30 2.30 -15.99
CA ARG A 131 4.95 1.10 -16.76
C ARG A 131 3.62 0.51 -16.32
N LEU A 132 3.38 0.44 -15.02
CA LEU A 132 2.11 -0.04 -14.48
C LEU A 132 0.95 0.84 -14.95
N ALA A 133 1.12 2.17 -14.91
CA ALA A 133 0.14 3.14 -15.43
C ALA A 133 -0.10 3.00 -16.94
N SER A 134 0.90 2.53 -17.70
CA SER A 134 0.76 2.25 -19.14
C SER A 134 0.02 0.94 -19.47
N GLY A 135 -0.37 0.16 -18.46
CA GLY A 135 -1.09 -1.10 -18.63
C GLY A 135 -0.19 -2.34 -18.76
N CYS A 136 1.06 -2.26 -18.31
CA CYS A 136 1.95 -3.42 -18.25
C CYS A 136 1.45 -4.48 -17.25
N SER A 137 1.93 -5.71 -17.40
CA SER A 137 1.56 -6.81 -16.51
C SER A 137 2.06 -6.57 -15.09
N GLU A 138 1.14 -6.53 -14.13
CA GLU A 138 1.47 -6.37 -12.71
C GLU A 138 2.46 -7.43 -12.21
N ARG A 139 2.42 -8.64 -12.79
CA ARG A 139 3.34 -9.72 -12.42
C ARG A 139 4.79 -9.38 -12.74
N ILE A 140 5.01 -8.77 -13.91
CA ILE A 140 6.34 -8.37 -14.38
C ILE A 140 6.84 -7.16 -13.59
N GLU A 141 5.97 -6.19 -13.32
CA GLU A 141 6.35 -5.01 -12.53
C GLU A 141 6.63 -5.36 -11.07
N LEU A 142 5.91 -6.32 -10.48
CA LEU A 142 6.23 -6.84 -9.14
C LEU A 142 7.63 -7.48 -9.12
N ALA A 143 7.96 -8.28 -10.13
CA ALA A 143 9.30 -8.87 -10.27
C ALA A 143 10.39 -7.79 -10.43
N ALA A 144 10.11 -6.75 -11.23
CA ALA A 144 11.02 -5.63 -11.42
C ALA A 144 11.24 -4.84 -10.12
N LEU A 145 10.19 -4.64 -9.32
CA LEU A 145 10.27 -4.01 -8.02
C LEU A 145 11.19 -4.80 -7.07
N ILE A 146 10.95 -6.11 -6.92
CA ILE A 146 11.78 -6.97 -6.04
C ILE A 146 13.24 -6.97 -6.49
N ALA A 147 13.49 -7.06 -7.79
CA ALA A 147 14.85 -6.99 -8.34
C ALA A 147 15.54 -5.65 -8.03
N ALA A 148 14.82 -4.54 -8.10
CA ALA A 148 15.37 -3.23 -7.73
C ALA A 148 15.78 -3.15 -6.26
N PHE A 149 14.98 -3.75 -5.36
CA PHE A 149 15.32 -3.83 -3.93
C PHE A 149 16.54 -4.73 -3.66
N GLN A 150 16.68 -5.85 -4.37
CA GLN A 150 17.85 -6.71 -4.24
C GLN A 150 19.13 -5.99 -4.69
N ILE A 151 19.10 -5.33 -5.85
CA ILE A 151 20.24 -4.54 -6.34
C ILE A 151 20.60 -3.42 -5.35
N ALA A 152 19.60 -2.74 -4.78
CA ALA A 152 19.82 -1.72 -3.78
C ALA A 152 20.51 -2.28 -2.52
N ARG A 153 20.16 -3.50 -2.08
CA ARG A 153 20.82 -4.16 -0.95
C ARG A 153 22.27 -4.51 -1.23
N ASP A 154 22.56 -5.04 -2.41
CA ASP A 154 23.93 -5.36 -2.82
C ASP A 154 24.81 -4.09 -2.83
N GLN A 155 24.26 -2.96 -3.31
CA GLN A 155 24.96 -1.67 -3.29
C GLN A 155 25.24 -1.16 -1.87
N VAL A 156 24.34 -1.42 -0.91
CA VAL A 156 24.56 -1.06 0.51
C VAL A 156 25.66 -1.93 1.14
N GLN A 157 25.73 -3.23 0.80
CA GLN A 157 26.78 -4.11 1.32
C GLN A 157 28.17 -3.70 0.81
N ILE A 158 28.29 -3.35 -0.47
CA ILE A 158 29.56 -2.94 -1.09
C ILE A 158 30.09 -1.63 -0.48
N GLY A 159 29.20 -0.68 -0.14
CA GLY A 159 29.61 0.59 0.48
C GLY A 159 30.21 0.46 1.90
N THR A 160 30.05 -0.69 2.57
CA THR A 160 30.64 -0.93 3.90
C THR A 160 32.03 -1.55 3.87
N THR A 161 32.45 -2.13 2.74
CA THR A 161 33.75 -2.80 2.61
C THR A 161 34.90 -1.88 2.22
N ASP A 162 34.63 -0.66 1.76
CA ASP A 162 35.67 0.27 1.25
C ASP A 162 36.21 1.26 2.31
N THR A 163 35.97 1.02 3.60
CA THR A 163 36.50 1.85 4.70
C THR A 163 37.48 1.14 5.64
N SER A 164 38.12 0.06 5.18
CA SER A 164 39.22 -0.61 5.90
C SER A 164 40.56 -0.45 5.19
#